data_AF-A0A1C7WBW7-F1
#
_entry.id   AF-A0A1C7WBW7-F1
#
_cell.length_a   1.000
_cell.length_b   1.000
_cell.length_c   1.000
_cell.angle_alpha   90.00
_cell.angle_beta   90.00
_cell.angle_gamma   90.00
#
_symmetry.space_group_name_H-M   'P 1'
#
loop_
_entity.id
_entity.type
_entity.pdbx_description
1 polymer ?
#
loop_
_entity_poly.entity_id
_entity_poly.type
_entity_poly.pdbx_seq_one_letter_code
_entity_poly.pdbx_strand_id
1 'polypeptide(L)'
;MEMEMTVGNLIDRLQKNYSLDDLCVASLWFDEDFLSKAYGEELTREEIHAAMVMTNNYDANEGINWSVIEDAVENVLDGREDPKA
;
A
#
# COMPACT_ATOMS: atom_id res chain seq x y z
N MET A 1 -10.16 -20.39 -13.49
CA MET A 1 -9.45 -20.21 -14.77
C MET A 1 -8.15 -19.51 -14.42
N GLU A 2 -7.00 -20.16 -14.59
CA GLU A 2 -5.72 -19.47 -14.40
C GLU A 2 -5.62 -18.38 -15.47
N MET A 3 -5.46 -17.12 -15.04
CA MET A 3 -5.20 -16.03 -15.97
C MET A 3 -3.73 -16.08 -16.37
N GLU A 4 -3.48 -16.11 -17.66
CA GLU A 4 -2.13 -15.98 -18.21
C GLU A 4 -1.52 -14.66 -17.73
N MET A 5 -0.28 -14.70 -17.22
CA MET A 5 0.39 -13.54 -16.63
C MET A 5 0.90 -12.60 -17.72
N THR A 6 -0.03 -11.87 -18.34
CA THR A 6 0.25 -10.81 -19.31
C THR A 6 -0.01 -9.44 -18.69
N VAL A 7 0.66 -8.41 -19.22
CA VAL A 7 0.41 -7.01 -18.81
C VAL A 7 -1.05 -6.62 -19.07
N GLY A 8 -1.67 -7.12 -20.14
CA GLY A 8 -3.08 -6.86 -20.45
C GLY A 8 -4.03 -7.42 -19.38
N ASN A 9 -3.85 -8.68 -18.99
CA ASN A 9 -4.67 -9.29 -17.95
C ASN A 9 -4.48 -8.65 -16.57
N LEU A 10 -3.27 -8.15 -16.29
CA LEU A 10 -3.00 -7.38 -15.08
C LEU A 10 -3.76 -6.04 -15.10
N ILE A 11 -3.71 -5.29 -16.20
CA ILE A 11 -4.47 -4.04 -16.37
C ILE A 11 -5.98 -4.29 -16.19
N ASP A 12 -6.53 -5.31 -16.84
CA ASP A 12 -7.96 -5.66 -16.73
C ASP A 12 -8.35 -5.99 -15.29
N ARG A 13 -7.50 -6.75 -14.58
CA ARG A 13 -7.73 -7.07 -13.16
C ARG A 13 -7.70 -5.82 -12.29
N LEU A 14 -6.78 -4.89 -12.54
CA LEU A 14 -6.67 -3.65 -11.76
C LEU A 14 -7.88 -2.76 -11.98
N GLN A 15 -8.24 -2.51 -13.24
CA GLN A 15 -9.39 -1.66 -13.60
C GLN A 15 -10.74 -2.21 -13.12
N LYS A 16 -10.87 -3.54 -13.01
CA LYS A 16 -12.11 -4.18 -12.58
C LYS A 16 -12.34 -4.08 -11.07
N ASN A 17 -11.28 -4.06 -10.27
CA ASN A 17 -11.38 -4.26 -8.82
C ASN A 17 -10.99 -3.03 -8.00
N TYR A 18 -10.27 -2.06 -8.58
CA TYR A 18 -9.68 -0.94 -7.85
C TYR A 18 -9.92 0.38 -8.59
N SER A 19 -10.15 1.47 -7.85
CA SER A 19 -10.05 2.84 -8.35
C SER A 19 -8.59 3.21 -8.60
N LEU A 20 -8.35 4.22 -9.44
CA LEU A 20 -7.00 4.75 -9.67
C LEU A 20 -6.33 5.29 -8.40
N ASP A 21 -7.14 5.71 -7.42
CA ASP A 21 -6.67 6.26 -6.14
C ASP A 21 -6.41 5.17 -5.08
N ASP A 22 -6.80 3.91 -5.35
CA ASP A 22 -6.63 2.80 -4.41
C ASP A 22 -5.23 2.17 -4.50
N LEU A 23 -4.38 2.61 -5.44
CA LEU A 23 -3.12 1.97 -5.75
C LEU A 23 -1.97 2.99 -5.82
N CYS A 24 -0.90 2.77 -5.06
CA CYS A 24 0.34 3.54 -5.15
C CYS A 24 1.35 2.83 -6.09
N VAL A 25 1.96 3.58 -7.00
CA VAL A 25 2.86 3.01 -8.03
C VAL A 25 4.31 3.12 -7.60
N ALA A 26 4.85 2.03 -7.04
CA ALA A 26 6.29 1.75 -7.08
C ALA A 26 6.59 0.30 -7.46
N SER A 27 5.75 -0.67 -7.07
CA SER A 27 5.56 -1.98 -7.70
C SER A 27 4.29 -2.65 -7.14
N LEU A 28 3.11 -2.16 -7.56
CA LEU A 28 1.76 -2.68 -7.25
C LEU A 28 1.58 -3.23 -5.82
N TRP A 29 1.49 -2.33 -4.84
CA TRP A 29 1.05 -2.68 -3.49
C TRP A 29 -0.46 -2.50 -3.36
N PHE A 30 -1.09 -3.45 -2.69
CA PHE A 30 -2.51 -3.46 -2.39
C PHE A 30 -2.74 -3.18 -0.90
N ASP A 31 -3.96 -2.83 -0.51
CA ASP A 31 -4.36 -2.64 0.90
C ASP A 31 -3.92 -3.82 1.79
N GLU A 32 -3.99 -5.05 1.26
CA GLU A 32 -3.58 -6.26 1.95
C GLU A 32 -2.08 -6.27 2.32
N ASP A 33 -1.22 -5.62 1.53
CA ASP A 33 0.20 -5.53 1.81
C ASP A 33 0.44 -4.67 3.06
N PHE A 34 -0.26 -3.54 3.19
CA PHE A 34 -0.19 -2.67 4.37
C PHE A 34 -0.78 -3.35 5.61
N LEU A 35 -1.93 -4.00 5.46
CA LEU A 35 -2.55 -4.77 6.54
C LEU A 35 -1.65 -5.90 7.05
N SER A 36 -0.91 -6.57 6.15
CA SER A 36 0.04 -7.62 6.55
C SER A 36 1.19 -7.11 7.42
N LYS A 37 1.48 -5.80 7.35
CA LYS A 37 2.56 -5.13 8.08
C LYS A 37 2.11 -4.40 9.34
N ALA A 38 0.80 -4.32 9.59
CA ALA A 38 0.26 -3.71 10.80
C ALA A 38 0.38 -4.58 12.06
N TYR A 39 1.09 -5.72 12.01
CA TYR A 39 1.33 -6.62 13.15
C TYR A 39 0.08 -7.02 13.98
N GLY A 40 -1.11 -7.05 13.36
CA GLY A 40 -2.38 -7.40 14.00
C GLY A 40 -3.26 -6.21 14.40
N GLU A 41 -2.79 -4.99 14.20
CA GLU A 41 -3.59 -3.77 14.32
C GLU A 41 -4.52 -3.60 13.11
N GLU A 42 -5.76 -3.17 13.36
CA GLU A 42 -6.66 -2.79 12.28
C GLU A 42 -6.26 -1.41 11.76
N LEU A 43 -6.15 -1.28 10.43
CA LEU A 43 -5.98 0.01 9.75
C LEU A 43 -7.29 0.38 9.04
N THR A 44 -7.70 1.63 9.20
CA THR A 44 -8.77 2.22 8.38
C THR A 44 -8.29 2.47 6.96
N ARG A 45 -9.23 2.67 6.03
CA ARG A 45 -8.90 2.98 4.64
C ARG A 45 -8.15 4.31 4.52
N GLU A 46 -8.52 5.29 5.32
CA GLU A 46 -7.87 6.60 5.37
C GLU A 46 -6.41 6.49 5.84
N GLU A 47 -6.13 5.59 6.78
CA GLU A 47 -4.78 5.32 7.30
C GLU A 47 -3.93 4.54 6.31
N ILE A 48 -4.51 3.55 5.62
CA ILE A 48 -3.84 2.84 4.52
C ILE A 48 -3.47 3.85 3.43
N HIS A 49 -4.39 4.73 3.05
CA HIS A 49 -4.12 5.76 2.06
C HIS A 49 -3.05 6.76 2.53
N ALA A 50 -3.06 7.16 3.81
CA ALA A 50 -2.00 8.01 4.38
C ALA A 50 -0.63 7.33 4.30
N ALA A 51 -0.54 6.04 4.66
CA ALA A 51 0.69 5.25 4.53
C ALA A 51 1.14 5.14 3.07
N MET A 52 0.22 4.89 2.13
CA MET A 52 0.50 4.87 0.69
C MET A 52 1.08 6.20 0.17
N VAL A 53 0.60 7.34 0.67
CA VAL A 53 1.15 8.65 0.28
C VAL A 53 2.59 8.82 0.79
N MET A 54 2.90 8.33 1.98
CA MET A 54 4.26 8.38 2.53
C MET A 54 5.25 7.58 1.70
N THR A 55 4.81 6.45 1.13
CA THR A 55 5.68 5.60 0.29
C THR A 55 6.02 6.22 -1.07
N ASN A 56 5.27 7.23 -1.53
CA ASN A 56 5.47 7.90 -2.82
C ASN A 56 6.81 8.67 -2.92
N ASN A 57 7.46 8.93 -1.79
CA ASN A 57 8.77 9.60 -1.74
C ASN A 57 9.96 8.64 -1.74
N TYR A 58 9.73 7.32 -1.74
CA TYR A 58 10.78 6.32 -1.73
C TYR A 58 11.20 5.94 -3.15
N ASP A 59 12.52 5.87 -3.39
CA ASP A 59 13.08 5.58 -4.70
C ASP A 59 12.77 4.13 -5.11
N ALA A 60 12.02 3.98 -6.20
CA ALA A 60 11.71 2.67 -6.78
C ALA A 60 12.97 1.87 -7.22
N ASN A 61 14.14 2.52 -7.34
CA ASN A 61 15.42 1.86 -7.60
C ASN A 61 16.03 1.17 -6.37
N GLU A 62 15.59 1.49 -5.15
CA GLU A 62 15.99 0.73 -3.95
C GLU A 62 15.30 -0.64 -3.85
N GLY A 63 14.43 -0.96 -4.81
CA GLY A 63 13.79 -2.26 -4.94
C GLY A 63 12.58 -2.43 -4.01
N ILE A 64 11.83 -3.49 -4.27
CA ILE A 64 10.61 -3.89 -3.56
C ILE A 64 10.96 -4.14 -2.09
N ASN A 65 10.89 -3.11 -1.24
CA ASN A 65 11.34 -3.22 0.13
C ASN A 65 10.15 -3.17 1.09
N TRP A 66 9.81 -4.34 1.64
CA TRP A 66 8.77 -4.48 2.67
C TRP A 66 9.01 -3.59 3.89
N SER A 67 10.27 -3.20 4.15
CA SER A 67 10.61 -2.25 5.20
C SER A 67 9.98 -0.86 4.97
N VAL A 68 9.76 -0.44 3.72
CA VAL A 68 9.14 0.86 3.43
C VAL A 68 7.65 0.85 3.80
N ILE A 69 6.98 -0.28 3.61
CA ILE A 69 5.58 -0.46 4.06
C ILE A 69 5.54 -0.50 5.59
N GLU A 70 6.47 -1.23 6.22
CA GLU A 70 6.58 -1.30 7.69
C GLU A 70 6.80 0.10 8.28
N ASP A 71 7.79 0.86 7.79
CA ASP A 71 8.07 2.23 8.23
C ASP A 71 6.84 3.15 8.03
N ALA A 72 6.15 3.07 6.89
CA ALA A 72 4.98 3.90 6.61
C ALA A 72 3.81 3.56 7.55
N VAL A 73 3.58 2.27 7.83
CA VAL A 73 2.53 1.83 8.76
C VAL A 73 2.88 2.23 10.20
N GLU A 74 4.14 2.07 10.63
CA GLU A 74 4.61 2.52 11.94
C GLU A 74 4.37 4.02 12.13
N ASN A 75 4.70 4.86 11.15
CA ASN A 75 4.45 6.31 11.23
C ASN A 75 2.96 6.67 11.39
N VAL A 76 2.07 5.93 10.71
CA VAL A 76 0.62 6.14 10.85
C VAL A 76 0.12 5.69 12.22
N LEU A 77 0.60 4.54 12.71
CA LEU A 77 0.23 4.01 14.02
C LEU A 77 0.76 4.88 15.17
N ASP A 78 2.00 5.36 15.09
CA ASP A 78 2.58 6.30 16.06
C ASP A 78 1.78 7.61 16.12
N GLY A 79 1.27 8.07 14.98
CA GLY A 79 0.36 9.23 14.90
C GLY A 79 -0.98 9.05 15.63
N ARG A 80 -1.40 7.82 15.93
CA ARG A 80 -2.62 7.56 16.74
C ARG A 80 -2.42 7.91 18.21
N GLU A 81 -1.20 7.85 18.71
CA GLU A 81 -0.90 8.11 20.11
C GLU A 81 -0.82 9.62 20.43
N ASP A 82 -0.77 10.50 19.42
CA ASP A 82 -0.76 11.95 19.61
C ASP A 82 -2.14 12.57 19.33
N PRO A 83 -2.94 12.95 20.35
CA PRO A 83 -4.31 13.44 20.15
C PRO A 83 -4.39 14.86 19.58
N LYS A 84 -3.28 15.43 19.08
CA LYS A 84 -3.16 16.84 18.66
C LYS A 84 -2.40 17.09 17.35
N ALA A 85 -2.17 16.08 16.51
CA ALA A 85 -1.69 16.29 15.15
C ALA A 85 -2.84 16.71 14.19
#